data_AF-A0A660RLV8-F1
#
_entry.id   AF-A0A660RLV8-F1
#
_cell.length_a   1.000
_cell.length_b   1.000
_cell.length_c   1.000
_cell.angle_alpha   90.00
_cell.angle_beta   90.00
_cell.angle_gamma   90.00
#
_symmetry.space_group_name_H-M   'P 1'
#
loop_
_entity.id
_entity.type
_entity.pdbx_description
1 polymer ?
#
loop_
_entity_poly.entity_id
_entity_poly.type
_entity_poly.pdbx_seq_one_letter_code
_entity_poly.pdbx_strand_id
1 'polypeptide(L)'
;MRNKKLGMGLKDLLDLDVKTLFGEAIRLDEAGKIFQAYHLYMKISEIDRSPTASKAFNNAAIILAENGFIKDAIALLEHAVSLDPDSEDVKRNLEVLRGDSDDNGD
;
A
#
# COMPACT_ATOMS: atom_id res chain seq x y z
N MET A 1 -27.10 22.67 -15.93
CA MET A 1 -25.71 23.15 -16.08
C MET A 1 -24.95 22.82 -14.79
N ARG A 2 -23.99 21.87 -14.82
CA ARG A 2 -23.17 21.56 -13.64
C ARG A 2 -22.07 22.63 -13.54
N ASN A 3 -22.20 23.53 -12.57
CA ASN A 3 -21.14 24.45 -12.16
C ASN A 3 -19.93 23.62 -11.71
N LYS A 4 -18.96 23.41 -12.61
CA LYS A 4 -17.63 22.95 -12.24
C LYS A 4 -16.96 24.11 -11.51
N LYS A 5 -16.98 24.08 -10.18
CA LYS A 5 -16.20 24.98 -9.34
C LYS A 5 -14.73 24.86 -9.78
N LEU A 6 -14.15 25.94 -10.28
CA LEU A 6 -12.72 26.10 -10.61
C LEU A 6 -11.82 26.14 -9.35
N GLY A 7 -12.30 25.60 -8.23
CA GLY A 7 -11.62 25.61 -6.92
C GLY A 7 -11.10 24.23 -6.50
N MET A 8 -11.03 23.26 -7.41
CA MET A 8 -10.30 22.02 -7.19
C MET A 8 -8.82 22.35 -7.23
N GLY A 9 -8.10 22.11 -6.13
CA GLY A 9 -6.64 22.20 -6.14
C GLY A 9 -6.06 21.18 -7.12
N LEU A 10 -4.81 21.37 -7.55
CA LEU A 10 -4.12 20.37 -8.37
C LEU A 10 -4.17 18.98 -7.72
N LYS A 11 -4.23 18.92 -6.38
CA LYS A 11 -4.48 17.70 -5.61
C LYS A 11 -5.86 17.08 -5.87
N ASP A 12 -6.94 17.85 -5.92
CA ASP A 12 -8.30 17.32 -6.18
C ASP A 12 -8.52 16.99 -7.68
N LEU A 13 -7.69 17.54 -8.56
CA LEU A 13 -7.70 17.29 -10.01
C LEU A 13 -6.79 16.11 -10.40
N LEU A 14 -5.65 15.97 -9.71
CA LEU A 14 -4.70 14.85 -9.79
C LEU A 14 -4.94 13.79 -8.72
N ASP A 15 -6.03 13.90 -7.96
CA ASP A 15 -6.69 12.77 -7.34
C ASP A 15 -7.12 11.88 -8.52
N LEU A 16 -6.15 11.17 -9.11
CA LEU A 16 -6.32 9.80 -9.52
C LEU A 16 -6.95 9.18 -8.29
N ASP A 17 -8.28 9.14 -8.27
CA ASP A 17 -9.05 8.88 -7.07
C ASP A 17 -8.40 7.73 -6.33
N VAL A 18 -7.75 8.03 -5.19
CA VAL A 18 -6.88 7.09 -4.50
C VAL A 18 -7.67 5.82 -4.20
N LYS A 19 -8.98 5.94 -3.98
CA LYS A 19 -9.89 4.81 -3.82
C LYS A 19 -10.09 4.03 -5.12
N THR A 20 -10.22 4.69 -6.26
CA THR A 20 -10.27 4.04 -7.58
C THR A 20 -8.95 3.33 -7.89
N LEU A 21 -7.80 3.97 -7.67
CA LEU A 21 -6.49 3.33 -7.83
C LEU A 21 -6.34 2.13 -6.92
N PHE A 22 -6.75 2.25 -5.66
CA PHE A 22 -6.70 1.17 -4.69
C PHE A 22 -7.62 0.01 -5.09
N GLY A 23 -8.83 0.32 -5.56
CA GLY A 23 -9.75 -0.67 -6.11
C GLY A 23 -9.20 -1.40 -7.34
N GLU A 24 -8.55 -0.69 -8.25
CA GLU A 24 -7.90 -1.32 -9.41
C GLU A 24 -6.69 -2.17 -8.98
N ALA A 25 -5.89 -1.70 -8.01
CA ALA A 25 -4.78 -2.46 -7.46
C ALA A 25 -5.27 -3.80 -6.88
N ILE A 26 -6.34 -3.79 -6.09
CA ILE A 26 -6.98 -5.01 -5.57
C ILE A 26 -7.42 -5.93 -6.71
N ARG A 27 -8.10 -5.40 -7.74
CA ARG A 27 -8.56 -6.21 -8.87
C ARG A 27 -7.42 -6.86 -9.65
N LEU A 28 -6.30 -6.17 -9.80
CA LEU A 28 -5.10 -6.71 -10.45
C LEU A 28 -4.46 -7.79 -9.59
N ASP A 29 -4.41 -7.58 -8.27
CA ASP A 29 -3.88 -8.53 -7.29
C ASP A 29 -4.67 -9.84 -7.31
N GLU A 30 -6.00 -9.75 -7.19
CA GLU A 30 -6.93 -10.89 -7.31
C GLU A 30 -6.85 -11.60 -8.66
N ALA A 31 -6.45 -10.89 -9.72
CA ALA A 31 -6.23 -11.45 -11.06
C ALA A 31 -4.83 -12.06 -11.26
N GLY A 32 -3.99 -12.10 -10.22
CA GLY A 32 -2.61 -12.61 -10.27
C GLY A 32 -1.63 -11.69 -11.01
N LYS A 33 -2.03 -10.46 -11.31
CA LYS A 33 -1.22 -9.45 -12.01
C LYS A 33 -0.33 -8.68 -11.03
N ILE A 34 0.47 -9.44 -10.27
CA ILE A 34 1.20 -8.96 -9.09
C ILE A 34 2.10 -7.74 -9.35
N PHE A 35 2.79 -7.69 -10.50
CA PHE A 35 3.65 -6.53 -10.84
C PHE A 35 2.84 -5.24 -11.01
N GLN A 36 1.66 -5.33 -11.63
CA GLN A 36 0.82 -4.17 -11.90
C GLN A 36 0.11 -3.72 -10.62
N ALA A 37 -0.35 -4.66 -9.79
CA ALA A 37 -0.88 -4.38 -8.46
C ALA A 37 0.15 -3.68 -7.58
N TYR A 38 1.37 -4.24 -7.47
CA TYR A 38 2.47 -3.64 -6.71
C TYR A 38 2.77 -2.20 -7.15
N HIS A 39 2.87 -1.96 -8.47
CA HIS A 39 3.10 -0.62 -8.99
C HIS A 39 1.98 0.37 -8.62
N LEU A 40 0.73 -0.06 -8.62
CA LEU A 40 -0.38 0.80 -8.21
C LEU A 40 -0.38 1.07 -6.70
N TYR A 41 -0.12 0.05 -5.88
CA TYR A 41 0.02 0.23 -4.44
C TYR A 41 1.15 1.22 -4.10
N MET A 42 2.32 1.08 -4.72
CA MET A 42 3.43 2.01 -4.53
C MET A 42 3.09 3.43 -4.99
N LYS A 43 2.41 3.58 -6.13
CA LYS A 43 1.96 4.88 -6.62
C LYS A 43 0.99 5.57 -5.65
N ILE A 44 0.07 4.82 -5.06
CA ILE A 44 -0.84 5.34 -4.03
C ILE A 44 -0.04 5.87 -2.84
N SER A 45 0.95 5.09 -2.39
CA SER A 45 1.82 5.47 -1.28
C SER A 45 2.73 6.67 -1.56
N GLU A 46 2.97 7.03 -2.83
CA GLU A 46 3.71 8.24 -3.22
C GLU A 46 2.85 9.50 -3.17
N ILE A 47 1.57 9.39 -3.53
CA ILE A 47 0.66 10.53 -3.72
C ILE A 47 -0.27 10.77 -2.53
N ASP A 48 -0.40 9.80 -1.63
CA ASP A 48 -1.25 9.86 -0.45
C ASP A 48 -0.49 9.60 0.86
N ARG A 49 -1.00 10.18 1.95
CA ARG A 49 -0.49 10.04 3.32
C ARG A 49 -1.59 9.66 4.30
N SER A 50 -2.74 9.21 3.81
CA SER A 50 -3.88 8.77 4.62
C SER A 50 -3.74 7.30 5.03
N PRO A 51 -4.66 6.78 5.86
CA PRO A 51 -4.77 5.34 6.13
C PRO A 51 -4.92 4.47 4.87
N THR A 52 -5.36 5.04 3.74
CA THR A 52 -5.40 4.30 2.46
C THR A 52 -3.98 4.02 1.94
N ALA A 53 -3.06 4.97 2.08
CA ALA A 53 -1.64 4.73 1.78
C ALA A 53 -1.01 3.71 2.73
N SER A 54 -1.41 3.67 4.01
CA SER A 54 -1.00 2.59 4.92
C SER A 54 -1.41 1.20 4.39
N LYS A 55 -2.68 1.05 3.98
CA LYS A 55 -3.19 -0.19 3.36
C LYS A 55 -2.48 -0.54 2.05
N ALA A 56 -2.12 0.47 1.25
CA ALA A 56 -1.37 0.25 0.02
C ALA A 56 0.04 -0.29 0.30
N PHE A 57 0.77 0.30 1.26
CA PHE A 57 2.04 -0.24 1.71
C PHE A 57 1.91 -1.66 2.26
N ASN A 58 0.86 -1.95 3.02
CA ASN A 58 0.58 -3.30 3.53
C ASN A 58 0.46 -4.33 2.40
N ASN A 59 -0.36 -4.05 1.38
CA ASN A 59 -0.56 -4.99 0.29
C ASN A 59 0.70 -5.13 -0.59
N ALA A 60 1.43 -4.04 -0.82
CA ALA A 60 2.73 -4.10 -1.49
C ALA A 60 3.74 -4.97 -0.70
N ALA A 61 3.75 -4.88 0.63
CA ALA A 61 4.59 -5.70 1.48
C ALA A 61 4.23 -7.18 1.41
N ILE A 62 2.95 -7.53 1.40
CA ILE A 62 2.50 -8.92 1.23
C ILE A 62 3.01 -9.49 -0.09
N ILE A 63 2.86 -8.75 -1.20
CA ILE A 63 3.38 -9.17 -2.52
C ILE A 63 4.90 -9.42 -2.45
N LEU A 64 5.67 -8.53 -1.81
CA LEU A 64 7.11 -8.71 -1.65
C LEU A 64 7.44 -9.95 -0.80
N ALA A 65 6.73 -10.15 0.30
CA ALA A 65 6.94 -11.27 1.20
C ALA A 65 6.68 -12.63 0.51
N GLU A 66 5.57 -12.74 -0.21
CA GLU A 66 5.22 -13.94 -1.00
C GLU A 66 6.25 -14.27 -2.09
N ASN A 67 7.04 -13.27 -2.51
CA ASN A 67 8.10 -13.44 -3.51
C ASN A 67 9.51 -13.49 -2.88
N GLY A 68 9.61 -13.65 -1.56
CA GLY A 68 10.88 -13.85 -0.84
C GLY A 68 11.65 -12.57 -0.51
N PHE A 69 11.11 -11.39 -0.84
CA PHE A 69 11.71 -10.10 -0.52
C PHE A 69 11.34 -9.63 0.90
N ILE A 70 11.62 -10.48 1.90
CA ILE A 70 11.18 -10.28 3.29
C ILE A 70 11.67 -8.94 3.87
N LYS A 71 12.94 -8.57 3.62
CA LYS A 71 13.52 -7.33 4.15
C LYS A 71 12.82 -6.08 3.62
N ASP A 72 12.52 -6.07 2.32
CA ASP A 72 11.82 -4.95 1.69
C ASP A 72 10.35 -4.89 2.14
N ALA A 73 9.70 -6.05 2.31
CA ALA A 73 8.36 -6.14 2.86
C ALA A 73 8.27 -5.53 4.27
N ILE A 74 9.22 -5.86 5.16
CA ILE A 74 9.30 -5.30 6.51
C ILE A 74 9.43 -3.76 6.44
N ALA A 75 10.31 -3.25 5.58
CA ALA A 75 10.49 -1.79 5.44
C ALA A 75 9.19 -1.09 4.99
N LEU A 76 8.43 -1.70 4.06
CA LEU A 76 7.13 -1.16 3.66
C LEU A 76 6.11 -1.18 4.81
N LEU A 77 6.08 -2.23 5.62
CA LEU A 77 5.18 -2.31 6.78
C LEU A 77 5.54 -1.29 7.87
N GLU A 78 6.82 -1.00 8.09
CA GLU A 78 7.25 0.07 8.99
C GLU A 78 6.73 1.44 8.53
N HIS A 79 6.78 1.71 7.23
CA HIS A 79 6.13 2.88 6.66
C HIS A 79 4.61 2.86 6.84
N ALA A 80 3.96 1.71 6.65
CA ALA A 80 2.52 1.56 6.85
C ALA A 80 2.09 1.88 8.29
N VAL A 81 2.83 1.39 9.29
CA VAL A 81 2.59 1.69 10.72
C VAL A 81 2.71 3.19 10.99
N SER A 82 3.68 3.87 10.36
CA SER A 82 3.86 5.31 10.55
C SER A 82 2.66 6.14 10.07
N LEU A 83 1.91 5.65 9.08
CA LEU A 83 0.75 6.32 8.48
C LEU A 83 -0.56 5.98 9.19
N ASP A 84 -0.69 4.76 9.72
CA ASP A 84 -1.85 4.31 10.48
C ASP A 84 -1.39 3.43 11.66
N PRO A 85 -1.04 4.05 12.81
CA PRO A 85 -0.59 3.32 13.99
C PRO A 85 -1.66 2.44 14.63
N ASP A 86 -2.93 2.58 14.25
CA ASP A 86 -4.05 1.80 14.80
C ASP A 86 -4.42 0.60 13.92
N SER A 87 -3.71 0.42 12.80
CA SER A 87 -3.93 -0.71 11.88
C SER A 87 -3.38 -2.02 12.46
N GLU A 88 -4.27 -2.82 13.04
CA GLU A 88 -3.93 -4.14 13.58
C GLU A 88 -3.45 -5.13 12.51
N ASP A 89 -3.99 -5.05 11.28
CA ASP A 89 -3.55 -5.88 10.17
C ASP A 89 -2.08 -5.65 9.83
N VAL A 90 -1.66 -4.38 9.77
CA VAL A 90 -0.28 -3.99 9.47
C VAL A 90 0.65 -4.46 10.59
N LYS A 91 0.27 -4.24 11.85
CA LYS A 91 1.07 -4.69 13.01
C LYS A 91 1.27 -6.20 13.00
N ARG A 92 0.19 -6.96 12.75
CA ARG A 92 0.23 -8.41 12.67
C ARG A 92 1.16 -8.90 11.56
N ASN A 93 1.05 -8.32 10.36
CA ASN A 93 1.93 -8.67 9.25
C ASN A 93 3.39 -8.36 9.56
N LEU A 94 3.66 -7.24 10.22
CA LEU A 94 5.02 -6.84 10.61
C LEU A 94 5.60 -7.80 11.66
N GLU A 95 4.80 -8.21 12.64
CA GLU A 95 5.20 -9.18 13.66
C GLU A 95 5.54 -10.54 13.04
N VAL A 96 4.67 -11.05 12.15
CA VAL A 96 4.89 -12.33 11.45
C VAL A 96 6.19 -12.28 10.64
N LEU A 97 6.38 -11.25 9.81
CA LEU A 97 7.57 -11.17 8.95
C LEU A 97 8.87 -10.97 9.74
N ARG A 98 8.82 -10.27 10.88
CA ARG A 98 9.99 -10.14 11.76
C ARG A 98 10.35 -11.46 12.41
N GLY A 99 9.36 -12.22 12.90
CA GLY A 99 9.58 -13.57 13.41
C GLY A 99 10.21 -14.50 12.37
N ASP A 100 9.68 -14.49 11.15
CA ASP A 100 10.23 -15.28 10.04
C ASP A 100 11.65 -14.83 9.64
N SER A 101 12.00 -13.56 9.81
CA SER A 101 13.33 -13.05 9.50
C SER A 101 14.40 -13.45 10.53
N ASP A 102 13.99 -13.60 11.80
CA ASP A 102 14.87 -14.01 12.89
C ASP A 102 15.17 -15.52 12.82
N ASP A 103 14.22 -16.33 12.31
CA ASP A 103 14.38 -17.79 12.16
C ASP A 103 15.21 -18.22 10.93
N ASN A 104 15.44 -17.33 9.96
CA ASN A 104 16.23 -17.60 8.75
C ASN A 104 17.66 -17.01 8.81
N GLY A 105 18.11 -16.62 10.00
CA GLY A 105 19.40 -15.99 10.25
C GLY A 105 20.37 -16.86 11.06
N ASP A 106 20.68 -18.08 10.60
CA ASP A 106 21.84 -18.89 11.02
C ASP A 106 22.56 -19.51 9.82
#